data_AF-A0ABD0PKE2-F1
#
_entry.id   AF-A0ABD0PKE2-F1
#
_cell.length_a   1.000
_cell.length_b   1.000
_cell.length_c   1.000
_cell.angle_alpha   90.00
_cell.angle_beta   90.00
_cell.angle_gamma   90.00
#
_symmetry.space_group_name_H-M   'P 1'
#
loop_
_entity.id
_entity.type
_entity.pdbx_description
1 polymer ?
#
loop_
_entity_poly.entity_id
_entity_poly.type
_entity_poly.pdbx_seq_one_letter_code
_entity_poly.pdbx_strand_id
1 'polypeptide(L)'
;MYFGGYNESLMALNAKFNIPACRGVADWTVNPPVLLFNFSISQEALTLCGNNMNITSQVGSGVFSDFSQIQSVNVSGLINSWDPSTTTITYRQQLMYQFSCLYPLQYLVNNTELSV
;
A
#
# COMPACT_ATOMS: atom_id res chain seq x y z
N MET A 1 8.28 10.91 1.83
CA MET A 1 8.29 11.31 3.24
C MET A 1 9.66 10.92 3.81
N TYR A 2 10.67 11.78 3.65
CA TYR A 2 11.99 11.61 4.25
C TYR A 2 12.08 12.49 5.52
N PHE A 3 11.20 12.29 6.50
CA PHE A 3 11.09 13.22 7.65
C PHE A 3 11.19 12.55 9.03
N GLY A 4 11.96 11.46 9.13
CA GLY A 4 12.39 10.85 10.40
C GLY A 4 13.87 10.45 10.41
N GLY A 5 14.65 11.03 9.48
CA GLY A 5 16.04 10.65 9.20
C GLY A 5 16.22 9.22 8.69
N TYR A 6 15.13 8.47 8.45
CA TYR A 6 15.20 7.09 7.97
C TYR A 6 15.51 7.10 6.48
N ASN A 7 16.54 6.33 6.10
CA ASN A 7 16.88 6.08 4.71
C ASN A 7 15.83 5.19 4.04
N GLU A 8 15.85 5.15 2.71
CA GLU A 8 15.00 4.29 1.87
C GLU A 8 15.13 2.80 2.22
N SER A 9 16.33 2.36 2.63
CA SER A 9 16.58 0.98 3.07
C SER A 9 15.99 0.66 4.45
N LEU A 10 15.65 1.68 5.23
CA LEU A 10 15.10 1.55 6.59
C LEU A 10 13.57 1.66 6.59
N MET A 11 12.93 1.76 5.43
CA MET A 11 11.47 1.72 5.32
C MET A 11 11.03 0.62 4.35
N ALA A 12 10.07 -0.19 4.77
CA ALA A 12 9.53 -1.26 3.94
C ALA A 12 8.03 -1.49 4.20
N LEU A 13 7.35 -1.99 3.17
CA LEU A 13 5.97 -2.48 3.27
C LEU A 13 5.90 -3.70 4.19
N ASN A 14 4.95 -3.67 5.14
CA ASN A 14 4.66 -4.67 6.16
C ASN A 14 5.91 -5.28 6.82
N ALA A 15 6.92 -4.45 7.12
CA ALA A 15 8.21 -4.84 7.68
C ALA A 15 9.00 -5.88 6.85
N LYS A 16 8.75 -6.00 5.55
CA LYS A 16 9.47 -6.90 4.63
C LYS A 16 10.77 -6.28 4.12
N PHE A 17 11.70 -5.98 5.04
CA PHE A 17 12.99 -5.37 4.69
C PHE A 17 13.90 -6.26 3.85
N ASN A 18 13.75 -7.58 3.95
CA ASN A 18 14.56 -8.55 3.20
C ASN A 18 14.22 -8.61 1.71
N ILE A 19 13.12 -7.97 1.28
CA ILE A 19 12.65 -8.00 -0.10
C ILE A 19 12.83 -6.61 -0.72
N PRO A 20 13.70 -6.45 -1.73
CA PRO A 20 13.96 -5.14 -2.32
C PRO A 20 12.73 -4.54 -2.99
N ALA A 21 11.85 -5.36 -3.56
CA ALA A 21 10.59 -4.92 -4.17
C ALA A 21 9.61 -4.28 -3.17
N CYS A 22 9.77 -4.52 -1.87
CA CYS A 22 8.92 -3.96 -0.83
C CYS A 22 9.50 -2.68 -0.20
N ARG A 23 10.69 -2.26 -0.64
CA ARG A 23 11.35 -1.02 -0.21
C ARG A 23 10.85 0.15 -1.04
N GLY A 24 10.94 1.34 -0.46
CA GLY A 24 10.60 2.58 -1.16
C GLY A 24 11.76 3.06 -2.04
N VAL A 25 11.44 3.76 -3.12
CA VAL A 25 12.40 4.47 -3.95
C VAL A 25 12.35 5.96 -3.58
N ALA A 26 13.50 6.52 -3.21
CA ALA A 26 13.59 7.94 -2.89
C ALA A 26 13.54 8.77 -4.17
N ASP A 27 12.61 9.72 -4.22
CA ASP A 27 12.53 10.74 -5.25
C ASP A 27 13.06 12.06 -4.69
N TRP A 28 14.22 12.45 -5.22
CA TRP A 28 14.97 13.65 -4.85
C TRP A 28 14.64 14.85 -5.74
N THR A 29 13.78 14.68 -6.75
CA THR A 29 13.42 15.75 -7.70
C THR A 29 12.43 16.75 -7.11
N VAL A 30 11.69 16.34 -6.08
CA VAL A 30 10.71 17.15 -5.34
C VAL A 30 11.27 17.60 -4.00
N ASN A 31 10.89 18.81 -3.56
CA ASN A 31 11.28 19.38 -2.27
C ASN A 31 10.05 19.57 -1.37
N PRO A 32 9.96 18.89 -0.20
CA PRO A 32 10.94 17.96 0.37
C PRO A 32 10.95 16.59 -0.33
N PRO A 33 12.07 15.84 -0.28
CA PRO A 33 12.20 14.55 -0.95
C PRO A 33 11.15 13.53 -0.45
N VAL A 34 10.60 12.77 -1.38
CA VAL A 34 9.55 11.79 -1.12
C VAL A 34 10.05 10.36 -1.25
N LEU A 35 9.35 9.43 -0.62
CA LEU A 35 9.67 8.01 -0.69
C LEU A 35 8.46 7.35 -1.34
N LEU A 36 8.66 6.75 -2.50
CA LEU A 36 7.62 6.19 -3.35
C LEU A 36 7.61 4.67 -3.20
N PHE A 37 6.43 4.12 -2.97
CA PHE A 37 6.23 2.67 -2.94
C PHE A 37 5.36 2.29 -4.13
N ASN A 38 5.84 1.34 -4.93
CA ASN A 38 5.12 0.85 -6.09
C ASN A 38 5.01 -0.67 -6.00
N PHE A 39 3.78 -1.18 -6.04
CA PHE A 39 3.50 -2.61 -6.05
C PHE A 39 2.25 -2.87 -6.91
N SER A 40 2.21 -4.04 -7.55
CA SER A 40 1.04 -4.46 -8.32
C SER A 40 -0.07 -4.95 -7.39
N ILE A 41 -1.32 -4.80 -7.82
CA ILE A 41 -2.53 -5.28 -7.12
C ILE A 41 -2.76 -6.78 -7.41
N SER A 42 -1.86 -7.45 -8.12
CA SER A 42 -1.93 -8.90 -8.29
C SER A 42 -1.78 -9.64 -6.95
N GLN A 43 -2.45 -10.79 -6.82
CA GLN A 43 -2.44 -11.58 -5.60
C GLN A 43 -1.02 -11.96 -5.16
N GLU A 44 -0.16 -12.29 -6.13
CA GLU A 44 1.24 -12.66 -5.90
C GLU A 44 2.05 -11.48 -5.33
N ALA A 45 1.92 -10.29 -5.94
CA ALA A 45 2.66 -9.10 -5.51
C ALA A 45 2.22 -8.61 -4.12
N LEU A 46 0.92 -8.71 -3.82
CA LEU A 46 0.38 -8.35 -2.51
C LEU A 46 0.89 -9.31 -1.43
N THR A 47 0.89 -10.61 -1.70
CA THR A 47 1.40 -11.63 -0.77
C THR A 47 2.90 -11.46 -0.53
N LEU A 48 3.66 -11.10 -1.56
CA LEU A 48 5.11 -10.91 -1.51
C LEU A 48 5.52 -9.82 -0.51
N CYS A 49 4.79 -8.70 -0.49
CA CYS A 49 5.00 -7.64 0.49
C CYS A 49 4.11 -7.73 1.73
N GLY A 50 3.26 -8.76 1.85
CA GLY A 50 2.38 -8.97 3.02
C GLY A 50 1.21 -7.99 3.12
N ASN A 51 0.79 -7.39 1.99
CA ASN A 51 -0.41 -6.55 1.94
C ASN A 51 -1.66 -7.42 2.01
N ASN A 52 -2.70 -6.93 2.69
CA ASN A 52 -3.95 -7.64 2.81
C ASN A 52 -4.92 -7.22 1.70
N MET A 53 -5.63 -8.20 1.14
CA MET A 53 -6.70 -7.98 0.17
C MET A 53 -8.00 -8.57 0.72
N ASN A 54 -8.99 -7.72 0.96
CA ASN A 54 -10.33 -8.15 1.36
C ASN A 54 -11.37 -7.65 0.36
N ILE A 55 -12.27 -8.53 -0.05
CA ILE A 55 -13.42 -8.15 -0.87
C ILE A 55 -14.54 -7.71 0.05
N THR A 56 -14.98 -6.46 -0.09
CA THR A 56 -16.09 -5.89 0.67
C THR A 56 -17.22 -5.51 -0.27
N SER A 57 -18.45 -5.86 0.11
CA SER A 57 -19.65 -5.45 -0.61
C SER A 57 -20.33 -4.31 0.13
N GLN A 58 -20.67 -3.24 -0.58
CA GLN A 58 -21.38 -2.09 -0.04
C GLN A 58 -22.58 -1.75 -0.93
N VAL A 59 -23.61 -1.16 -0.34
CA VAL A 59 -24.76 -0.65 -1.11
C VAL A 59 -24.28 0.55 -1.92
N GLY A 60 -24.72 0.62 -3.18
CA GLY A 60 -24.31 1.70 -4.06
C GLY A 60 -24.78 3.06 -3.58
N SER A 61 -23.87 4.03 -3.63
CA SER A 61 -24.16 5.44 -3.35
C SER A 61 -23.48 6.32 -4.39
N GLY A 62 -24.00 7.53 -4.62
CA GLY A 62 -23.48 8.46 -5.61
C GLY A 62 -23.62 7.93 -7.04
N VAL A 63 -22.51 7.91 -7.80
CA VAL A 63 -22.47 7.48 -9.22
C VAL A 63 -22.88 6.02 -9.42
N PHE A 64 -22.89 5.23 -8.34
CA PHE A 64 -23.33 3.85 -8.36
C PHE A 64 -24.68 3.63 -7.66
N SER A 65 -25.51 4.67 -7.52
CA SER A 65 -26.85 4.58 -6.90
C SER A 65 -27.77 3.57 -7.58
N ASP A 66 -27.53 3.30 -8.86
CA ASP A 66 -28.35 2.38 -9.66
C ASP A 66 -28.06 0.91 -9.35
N PHE A 67 -26.97 0.63 -8.62
CA PHE A 67 -26.59 -0.72 -8.23
C PHE A 67 -26.97 -1.01 -6.77
N SER A 68 -27.73 -2.09 -6.56
CA SER A 68 -28.12 -2.56 -5.23
C SER A 68 -26.93 -3.05 -4.40
N GLN A 69 -25.89 -3.56 -5.04
CA GLN A 69 -24.68 -4.06 -4.39
C GLN A 69 -23.45 -3.86 -5.28
N ILE A 70 -22.43 -3.22 -4.72
CA ILE A 70 -21.13 -3.05 -5.37
C ILE A 70 -20.12 -3.84 -4.57
N GLN A 71 -19.39 -4.71 -5.26
CA GLN A 71 -18.24 -5.38 -4.67
C GLN A 71 -16.98 -4.57 -4.99
N SER A 72 -16.12 -4.44 -4.00
CA SER A 72 -14.88 -3.69 -4.10
C SER A 72 -13.76 -4.41 -3.36
N VAL A 73 -12.56 -4.31 -3.91
CA VAL A 73 -11.35 -4.85 -3.33
C VAL A 73 -10.72 -3.78 -2.45
N ASN A 74 -10.66 -4.05 -1.15
CA ASN A 74 -9.91 -3.25 -0.20
C ASN A 74 -8.49 -3.82 -0.09
N VAL A 75 -7.52 -3.03 -0.54
CA VAL A 75 -6.09 -3.31 -0.36
C VAL A 75 -5.61 -2.46 0.80
N SER A 76 -5.17 -3.11 1.87
CA SER A 76 -4.64 -2.43 3.04
C SER A 76 -3.25 -2.94 3.39
N GLY A 77 -2.43 -2.08 3.97
CA GLY A 77 -1.10 -2.45 4.42
C GLY A 77 -0.51 -1.39 5.34
N LEU A 78 0.72 -1.65 5.75
CA LEU A 78 1.48 -0.74 6.58
C LEU A 78 2.88 -0.51 6.02
N ILE A 79 3.43 0.68 6.25
CA ILE A 79 4.82 1.02 6.00
C ILE A 79 5.48 1.18 7.36
N ASN A 80 6.49 0.36 7.63
CA ASN A 80 7.23 0.37 8.89
C ASN A 80 8.64 0.88 8.67
N SER A 81 9.10 1.72 9.60
CA SER A 81 10.51 2.04 9.74
C SER A 81 11.24 1.00 10.61
N TRP A 82 12.48 0.68 10.26
CA TRP A 82 13.42 -0.09 11.07
C TRP A 82 14.49 0.84 11.66
N ASP A 83 14.74 0.74 12.96
CA ASP A 83 15.84 1.45 13.61
C ASP A 83 17.10 0.56 13.64
N PRO A 84 18.20 0.93 12.96
CA PRO A 84 19.42 0.14 12.95
C PRO A 84 20.31 0.35 14.17
N SER A 85 20.00 1.28 15.09
CA SER A 85 20.83 1.46 16.29
C SER A 85 20.73 0.24 17.20
N THR A 86 21.85 -0.45 17.36
CA THR A 86 22.02 -1.65 18.21
C THR A 86 22.32 -1.31 19.68
N THR A 87 22.23 -0.04 20.06
CA THR A 87 22.48 0.41 21.44
C THR A 87 21.24 0.25 22.32
N THR A 88 21.44 -0.01 23.61
CA THR A 88 20.40 -0.34 24.61
C THR A 88 19.32 0.72 24.81
N ILE A 89 19.55 1.97 24.38
CA ILE A 89 18.58 3.07 24.43
C ILE A 89 18.67 3.84 23.11
N THR A 90 17.57 3.90 22.36
CA THR A 90 17.46 4.72 21.15
C THR A 90 16.24 5.62 21.28
N TYR A 91 16.43 6.93 21.11
CA TYR A 91 15.37 7.95 21.21
C TYR A 91 14.68 8.23 19.87
N ARG A 92 14.85 7.32 18.90
CA ARG A 92 14.40 7.54 17.54
C ARG A 92 12.93 7.18 17.42
N GLN A 93 12.14 8.12 16.89
CA GLN A 93 10.70 7.92 16.71
C GLN A 93 10.42 6.89 15.62
N GLN A 94 9.82 5.76 15.98
CA GLN A 94 9.38 4.78 14.99
C GLN A 94 8.23 5.36 14.14
N LEU A 95 8.37 5.28 12.82
CA LEU A 95 7.35 5.65 11.87
C LEU A 95 6.56 4.41 11.43
N MET A 96 5.24 4.48 11.59
CA MET A 96 4.30 3.47 11.13
C MET A 96 3.16 4.17 10.41
N TYR A 97 3.00 3.91 9.11
CA TYR A 97 1.92 4.47 8.30
C TYR A 97 0.99 3.35 7.84
N GLN A 98 -0.30 3.51 8.05
CA GLN A 98 -1.31 2.57 7.57
C GLN A 98 -2.00 3.16 6.35
N PHE A 99 -2.14 2.37 5.30
CA PHE A 99 -2.86 2.75 4.10
C PHE A 99 -3.98 1.76 3.81
N SER A 100 -5.08 2.26 3.25
CA SER A 100 -6.18 1.47 2.73
C SER A 100 -6.68 2.14 1.46
N CYS A 101 -6.70 1.39 0.37
CA CYS A 101 -7.20 1.81 -0.92
C CYS A 101 -8.34 0.89 -1.34
N LEU A 102 -9.41 1.48 -1.87
CA LEU A 102 -10.63 0.78 -2.21
C LEU A 102 -10.82 0.84 -3.73
N TYR A 103 -10.81 -0.32 -4.37
CA TYR A 103 -10.92 -0.47 -5.82
C TYR A 103 -12.24 -1.16 -6.19
N PRO A 104 -13.16 -0.51 -6.91
CA PRO A 104 -14.38 -1.17 -7.38
C PRO A 104 -14.03 -2.31 -8.34
N LEU A 105 -14.67 -3.48 -8.19
CA LEU A 105 -14.37 -4.66 -9.02
C LEU A 105 -14.64 -4.43 -10.51
N GLN A 106 -15.50 -3.49 -10.87
CA GLN A 106 -15.76 -3.14 -12.27
C GLN A 106 -14.49 -2.71 -13.04
N TYR A 107 -13.46 -2.20 -12.35
CA TYR A 107 -12.18 -1.84 -12.97
C TYR A 107 -11.15 -2.98 -13.01
N LEU A 108 -11.44 -4.11 -12.35
CA LEU A 108 -10.56 -5.27 -12.23
C LEU A 108 -11.02 -6.44 -13.10
N VAL A 109 -12.27 -6.44 -13.57
CA VAL A 109 -12.79 -7.46 -14.49
C VAL A 109 -12.50 -7.01 -15.92
N ASN A 110 -11.81 -7.87 -16.67
CA ASN A 110 -11.60 -7.67 -18.10
C ASN A 110 -12.98 -7.72 -18.78
N ASN A 111 -13.45 -6.58 -19.25
CA ASN A 111 -14.76 -6.43 -19.86
C ASN A 111 -14.73 -7.07 -21.26
N THR A 112 -14.71 -8.40 -21.34
CA THR A 112 -15.29 -9.07 -22.51
C THR A 112 -16.76 -8.71 -22.46
N GLU A 113 -17.19 -7.87 -23.39
CA GLU A 113 -18.57 -7.40 -23.51
C GLU A 113 -19.52 -8.59 -23.32
N LEU A 114 -20.34 -8.55 -22.27
CA LEU A 114 -21.53 -9.36 -22.21
C LEU A 114 -22.48 -8.78 -23.27
N SER A 115 -22.28 -9.19 -24.52
CA SER A 115 -23.26 -9.02 -25.57
C SER A 115 -24.52 -9.76 -25.11
N VAL A 116 -25.57 -9.01 -24.83
CA VAL A 116 -26.94 -9.52 -24.77
C VAL A 116 -27.37 -9.94 -26.17
#